data_AF-A0A7U9RS14-F1
#
_entry.id   AF-A0A7U9RS14-F1
#
_cell.length_a   1.000
_cell.length_b   1.000
_cell.length_c   1.000
_cell.angle_alpha   90.00
_cell.angle_beta   90.00
_cell.angle_gamma   90.00
#
_symmetry.space_group_name_H-M   'P 1'
#
loop_
_entity.id
_entity.type
_entity.pdbx_description
1 polymer ?
#
loop_
_entity_poly.entity_id
_entity_poly.type
_entity_poly.pdbx_seq_one_letter_code
_entity_poly.pdbx_strand_id
1 'polypeptide(L)'
;MKRKYSLVIATICVSVFVFGGCVNNDDSGTDKSLSLEVTPINMEIGEQSNSEVNVQDETGTQNNTEKSIQGQTENSSLPSDSYVLDQADTDLEKQLERYRQEREDTIQEANGLVEGGSPDESSFTFDLSGTSYSGQFDTRETTEGYAAARIYVTDTLGIKPGTKQVVYMCVDPRILAIYDDEDKGVASGYDNSNIFLCEYCGEGNVWQYLILVRDSKGTQWKVIHNGRSYKE
;
A
#
# COMPACT_ATOMS: atom_id res chain seq x y z
N MET A 1 16.80 -36.22 62.26
CA MET A 1 17.83 -35.99 61.21
C MET A 1 17.66 -34.58 60.67
N LYS A 2 18.73 -33.79 60.63
CA LYS A 2 18.75 -32.39 60.15
C LYS A 2 19.18 -32.34 58.68
N ARG A 3 18.54 -31.50 57.86
CA ARG A 3 19.11 -30.77 56.68
C ARG A 3 17.99 -29.87 56.13
N LYS A 4 17.94 -28.60 56.52
CA LYS A 4 18.63 -27.40 55.97
C LYS A 4 18.02 -26.94 54.65
N TYR A 5 17.15 -25.93 54.76
CA TYR A 5 16.70 -25.05 53.69
C TYR A 5 17.90 -24.27 53.12
N SER A 6 18.01 -24.19 51.79
CA SER A 6 18.89 -23.24 51.11
C SER A 6 18.03 -22.30 50.30
N LEU A 7 17.97 -21.06 50.77
CA LEU A 7 17.22 -19.96 50.24
C LEU A 7 18.22 -19.14 49.41
N VAL A 8 18.07 -19.11 48.09
CA VAL A 8 18.90 -18.28 47.20
C VAL A 8 18.10 -17.02 46.88
N ILE A 9 18.38 -15.96 47.64
CA ILE A 9 18.07 -14.57 47.28
C ILE A 9 19.18 -14.12 46.35
N ALA A 10 18.85 -13.80 45.10
CA ALA A 10 19.74 -13.11 44.18
C ALA A 10 19.20 -11.70 43.94
N THR A 11 20.06 -10.75 44.30
CA THR A 11 19.82 -9.33 44.48
C THR A 11 19.61 -8.59 43.16
N ILE A 12 18.70 -7.62 43.26
CA ILE A 12 18.37 -6.49 42.40
C ILE A 12 19.61 -5.80 41.76
N CYS A 13 19.58 -5.57 40.45
CA CYS A 13 20.32 -4.49 39.79
C CYS A 13 19.32 -3.51 39.15
N VAL A 14 19.02 -2.43 39.88
CA VAL A 14 18.35 -1.24 39.34
C VAL A 14 19.43 -0.36 38.74
N SER A 15 19.51 -0.31 37.41
CA SER A 15 20.33 0.65 36.68
C SER A 15 19.56 1.97 36.57
N VAL A 16 19.92 2.91 37.43
CA VAL A 16 19.53 4.32 37.31
C VAL A 16 20.39 4.95 36.21
N PHE A 17 19.79 5.34 35.09
CA PHE A 17 20.42 6.26 34.14
C PHE A 17 20.04 7.69 34.51
N VAL A 18 21.00 8.44 35.08
CA VAL A 18 20.97 9.91 35.13
C VAL A 18 22.16 10.43 34.35
N PHE A 19 21.89 11.07 33.21
CA PHE A 19 22.68 12.15 32.62
C PHE A 19 21.63 13.08 31.99
N GLY A 20 21.46 14.36 32.36
CA GLY A 20 22.49 15.38 32.52
C GLY A 20 22.55 16.17 31.21
N GLY A 21 21.87 17.32 31.15
CA GLY A 21 21.73 18.14 29.95
C GLY A 21 22.98 18.97 29.59
N CYS A 22 23.14 19.16 28.28
CA CYS A 22 23.77 20.21 27.45
C CYS A 22 25.10 20.88 27.89
N VAL A 23 26.13 20.71 27.05
CA VAL A 23 27.13 21.74 26.75
C VAL A 23 27.58 21.62 25.28
N ASN A 24 27.55 22.75 24.57
CA ASN A 24 28.12 22.92 23.24
C ASN A 24 29.66 23.02 23.32
N ASN A 25 30.35 22.38 22.38
CA ASN A 25 31.53 22.94 21.70
C ASN A 25 31.89 22.06 20.49
N ASP A 26 32.19 22.74 19.38
CA ASP A 26 32.65 22.20 18.10
C ASP A 26 34.01 21.50 18.22
N ASP A 27 34.17 20.31 17.61
CA ASP A 27 34.90 20.12 16.35
C ASP A 27 35.31 18.65 16.12
N SER A 28 35.21 18.26 14.84
CA SER A 28 35.83 17.17 14.06
C SER A 28 36.09 15.78 14.66
N GLY A 29 35.36 14.78 14.13
CA GLY A 29 35.72 13.37 14.29
C GLY A 29 34.71 12.42 13.65
N THR A 30 35.01 11.98 12.45
CA THR A 30 34.24 11.07 11.58
C THR A 30 33.76 9.79 12.27
N ASP A 31 32.45 9.66 12.48
CA ASP A 31 31.77 8.36 12.60
C ASP A 31 30.55 8.38 11.68
N LYS A 32 30.57 7.54 10.63
CA LYS A 32 29.46 7.34 9.71
C LYS A 32 28.35 6.57 10.43
N SER A 33 27.50 7.29 11.15
CA SER A 33 26.14 6.84 11.43
C SER A 33 25.34 6.90 10.13
N LEU A 34 24.88 5.76 9.64
CA LEU A 34 23.91 5.68 8.54
C LEU A 34 22.59 6.30 9.03
N SER A 35 22.46 7.62 8.86
CA SER A 35 21.16 8.28 8.87
C SER A 35 20.44 7.86 7.61
N LEU A 36 19.54 6.89 7.73
CA LEU A 36 18.56 6.60 6.69
C LEU A 36 17.58 7.77 6.70
N GLU A 37 17.90 8.82 5.95
CA GLU A 37 16.92 9.87 5.65
C GLU A 37 15.86 9.25 4.75
N VAL A 38 14.78 8.75 5.38
CA VAL A 38 13.53 8.51 4.69
C VAL A 38 12.96 9.88 4.40
N THR A 39 13.19 10.39 3.19
CA THR A 39 12.45 11.54 2.69
C THR A 39 10.98 11.13 2.58
N PRO A 40 10.04 11.84 3.23
CA PRO A 40 8.63 11.56 3.07
C PRO A 40 8.25 11.83 1.61
N ILE A 41 7.70 10.80 0.95
CA ILE A 41 7.01 10.97 -0.33
C ILE A 41 5.72 11.72 0.00
N ASN A 42 5.66 13.00 -0.34
CA ASN A 42 4.41 13.76 -0.31
C ASN A 42 3.50 13.20 -1.41
N MET A 43 2.64 12.25 -1.06
CA MET A 43 1.47 11.92 -1.88
C MET A 43 0.39 12.94 -1.54
N GLU A 44 0.32 14.00 -2.34
CA GLU A 44 -0.74 15.01 -2.24
C GLU A 44 -2.04 14.37 -2.72
N ILE A 45 -2.92 13.99 -1.77
CA ILE A 45 -4.27 13.54 -2.07
C ILE A 45 -5.03 14.78 -2.54
N GLY A 46 -5.29 14.87 -3.85
CA GLY A 46 -6.03 15.97 -4.44
C GLY A 46 -7.48 15.99 -3.96
N GLU A 47 -7.80 16.85 -3.01
CA GLU A 47 -9.17 17.25 -2.70
C GLU A 47 -9.68 18.16 -3.83
N GLN A 48 -10.52 17.63 -4.74
CA GLN A 48 -11.21 18.49 -5.71
C GLN A 48 -12.40 19.20 -5.06
N SER A 49 -12.26 20.52 -4.99
CA SER A 49 -13.28 21.50 -4.61
C SER A 49 -14.39 21.55 -5.65
N ASN A 50 -15.65 21.44 -5.19
CA ASN A 50 -16.86 21.64 -5.99
C ASN A 50 -16.90 23.07 -6.58
N SER A 51 -16.88 23.16 -7.91
CA SER A 51 -17.38 24.35 -8.62
C SER A 51 -18.65 23.99 -9.37
N GLU A 52 -19.79 24.49 -8.88
CA GLU A 52 -21.06 24.50 -9.59
C GLU A 52 -20.91 25.22 -10.94
N VAL A 53 -21.06 24.48 -12.04
CA VAL A 53 -21.22 25.07 -13.37
C VAL A 53 -22.66 24.87 -13.81
N ASN A 54 -23.38 25.98 -13.84
CA ASN A 54 -24.74 26.12 -14.34
C ASN A 54 -24.72 25.97 -15.87
N VAL A 55 -25.49 25.03 -16.43
CA VAL A 55 -25.67 24.85 -17.88
C VAL A 55 -27.16 24.86 -18.21
N GLN A 56 -27.58 25.89 -18.95
CA GLN A 56 -28.82 25.89 -19.73
C GLN A 56 -28.49 25.63 -21.21
N ASP A 57 -28.94 24.45 -21.66
CA ASP A 57 -29.77 24.15 -22.82
C ASP A 57 -29.32 24.26 -24.31
N GLU A 58 -29.79 23.23 -25.04
CA GLU A 58 -30.06 23.08 -26.50
C GLU A 58 -28.88 23.16 -27.52
N THR A 59 -28.69 22.31 -28.56
CA THR A 59 -29.55 21.41 -29.35
C THR A 59 -28.70 20.44 -30.23
N GLY A 60 -29.23 19.23 -30.45
CA GLY A 60 -29.24 18.42 -31.69
C GLY A 60 -27.98 18.15 -32.55
N THR A 61 -27.65 16.85 -32.75
CA THR A 61 -27.70 16.14 -34.06
C THR A 61 -27.11 14.73 -33.96
N GLN A 62 -27.88 13.73 -34.37
CA GLN A 62 -27.49 12.32 -34.52
C GLN A 62 -26.52 12.12 -35.70
N ASN A 63 -25.62 11.13 -35.63
CA ASN A 63 -25.33 10.22 -36.73
C ASN A 63 -24.59 8.96 -36.26
N ASN A 64 -25.22 7.81 -36.50
CA ASN A 64 -24.65 6.46 -36.41
C ASN A 64 -23.63 6.23 -37.52
N THR A 65 -22.53 5.51 -37.24
CA THR A 65 -21.89 4.61 -38.22
C THR A 65 -21.05 3.55 -37.49
N GLU A 66 -21.47 2.29 -37.60
CA GLU A 66 -20.69 1.09 -37.28
C GLU A 66 -19.66 0.80 -38.39
N LYS A 67 -18.42 0.41 -38.06
CA LYS A 67 -17.61 -0.51 -38.89
C LYS A 67 -16.40 -1.15 -38.16
N SER A 68 -16.58 -2.43 -37.80
CA SER A 68 -15.69 -3.62 -37.90
C SER A 68 -14.15 -3.53 -37.73
N ILE A 69 -13.70 -4.13 -36.62
CA ILE A 69 -12.63 -5.13 -36.36
C ILE A 69 -11.57 -5.45 -37.45
N GLN A 70 -10.28 -5.30 -37.08
CA GLN A 70 -9.15 -6.24 -37.30
C GLN A 70 -7.92 -5.63 -36.59
N GLY A 71 -7.10 -6.25 -35.73
CA GLY A 71 -6.82 -7.63 -35.35
C GLY A 71 -5.31 -7.72 -35.15
N GLN A 72 -4.82 -7.81 -33.92
CA GLN A 72 -3.47 -8.29 -33.59
C GLN A 72 -3.43 -8.73 -32.13
N THR A 73 -3.53 -10.05 -31.94
CA THR A 73 -3.35 -10.73 -30.67
C THR A 73 -1.87 -11.11 -30.58
N GLU A 74 -1.11 -10.43 -29.73
CA GLU A 74 0.18 -10.94 -29.28
C GLU A 74 0.03 -11.60 -27.90
N ASN A 75 0.71 -12.73 -27.81
CA ASN A 75 0.45 -13.86 -26.96
C ASN A 75 1.40 -13.79 -25.75
N SER A 76 0.97 -13.20 -24.64
CA SER A 76 1.67 -13.32 -23.36
C SER A 76 0.98 -14.38 -22.52
N SER A 77 1.63 -15.54 -22.43
CA SER A 77 1.14 -16.71 -21.71
C SER A 77 1.27 -16.46 -20.20
N LEU A 78 0.14 -16.41 -19.49
CA LEU A 78 0.09 -16.38 -18.03
C LEU A 78 0.55 -17.73 -17.46
N PRO A 79 1.29 -17.79 -16.33
CA PRO A 79 1.61 -19.04 -15.67
C PRO A 79 0.35 -19.68 -15.07
N SER A 80 0.23 -20.99 -15.26
CA SER A 80 -0.92 -21.80 -14.89
C SER A 80 -0.97 -22.13 -13.39
N ASP A 81 -1.84 -21.43 -12.67
CA ASP A 81 -2.70 -22.03 -11.64
C ASP A 81 -4.12 -21.70 -12.06
N SER A 82 -4.82 -22.66 -12.68
CA SER A 82 -6.05 -22.41 -13.44
C SER A 82 -7.26 -22.15 -12.51
N TYR A 83 -7.41 -20.91 -12.07
CA TYR A 83 -8.70 -20.37 -11.71
C TYR A 83 -9.46 -20.09 -13.01
N VAL A 84 -10.63 -20.70 -13.19
CA VAL A 84 -11.53 -20.32 -14.28
C VAL A 84 -12.13 -18.98 -13.89
N LEU A 85 -11.50 -17.89 -14.31
CA LEU A 85 -12.06 -16.56 -14.19
C LEU A 85 -13.32 -16.50 -15.07
N ASP A 86 -14.40 -15.96 -14.54
CA ASP A 86 -15.54 -15.63 -15.38
C ASP A 86 -15.23 -14.39 -16.25
N GLN A 87 -16.17 -14.04 -17.13
CA GLN A 87 -15.98 -12.91 -18.04
C GLN A 87 -15.83 -11.58 -17.28
N ALA A 88 -16.53 -11.41 -16.16
CA ALA A 88 -16.49 -10.20 -15.36
C ALA A 88 -15.14 -10.05 -14.65
N ASP A 89 -14.64 -11.13 -14.05
CA ASP A 89 -13.31 -11.18 -13.45
C ASP A 89 -12.21 -10.92 -14.48
N THR A 90 -12.34 -11.51 -15.68
CA THR A 90 -11.38 -11.27 -16.77
C THR A 90 -11.35 -9.81 -17.20
N ASP A 91 -12.51 -9.15 -17.27
CA ASP A 91 -12.59 -7.74 -17.65
C ASP A 91 -12.10 -6.80 -16.53
N LEU A 92 -12.32 -7.17 -15.26
CA LEU A 92 -11.73 -6.47 -14.11
C LEU A 92 -10.20 -6.54 -14.14
N GLU A 93 -9.61 -7.72 -14.34
CA GLU A 93 -8.15 -7.89 -14.40
C GLU A 93 -7.52 -7.02 -15.51
N LYS A 94 -8.16 -6.94 -16.68
CA LYS A 94 -7.70 -6.05 -17.76
C LYS A 94 -7.77 -4.57 -17.38
N GLN A 95 -8.82 -4.17 -16.66
CA GLN A 95 -8.95 -2.78 -16.19
C GLN A 95 -7.90 -2.45 -15.13
N LEU A 96 -7.65 -3.35 -14.17
CA LEU A 96 -6.62 -3.19 -13.16
C LEU A 96 -5.23 -3.11 -13.77
N GLU A 97 -4.92 -3.94 -14.76
CA GLU A 97 -3.64 -3.89 -15.48
C GLU A 97 -3.43 -2.53 -16.17
N ARG A 98 -4.45 -2.02 -16.87
CA ARG A 98 -4.38 -0.68 -17.48
C ARG A 98 -4.21 0.42 -16.44
N TYR A 99 -4.98 0.39 -15.35
CA TYR A 99 -4.88 1.37 -14.27
C TYR A 99 -3.45 1.42 -13.70
N ARG A 100 -2.88 0.25 -13.43
CA ARG A 100 -1.55 0.14 -12.85
C ARG A 100 -0.47 0.62 -13.82
N GLN A 101 -0.61 0.33 -15.11
CA GLN A 101 0.29 0.86 -16.13
C GLN A 101 0.17 2.39 -16.28
N GLU A 102 -1.04 2.94 -16.32
CA GLU A 102 -1.24 4.39 -16.38
C GLU A 102 -0.63 5.07 -15.15
N ARG A 103 -0.82 4.49 -13.95
CA ARG A 103 -0.20 4.97 -12.71
C ARG A 103 1.32 4.96 -12.82
N GLU A 104 1.90 3.86 -13.32
CA GLU A 104 3.34 3.77 -13.56
C GLU A 104 3.85 4.86 -14.51
N ASP A 105 3.11 5.14 -15.59
CA ASP A 105 3.50 6.13 -16.59
C ASP A 105 3.49 7.56 -16.02
N THR A 106 2.69 7.83 -14.99
CA THR A 106 2.70 9.13 -14.29
C THR A 106 3.94 9.33 -13.42
N ILE A 107 4.61 8.26 -12.99
CA ILE A 107 5.70 8.36 -12.03
C ILE A 107 6.96 8.87 -12.70
N GLN A 108 7.47 9.98 -12.20
CA GLN A 108 8.68 10.64 -12.65
C GLN A 108 9.64 10.82 -11.48
N GLU A 109 10.92 10.58 -11.73
CA GLU A 109 11.98 10.85 -10.76
C GLU A 109 12.85 11.99 -11.30
N ALA A 110 12.89 13.09 -10.56
CA ALA A 110 13.72 14.24 -10.89
C ALA A 110 14.37 14.79 -9.63
N ASN A 111 15.70 14.98 -9.66
CA ASN A 111 16.47 15.54 -8.54
C ASN A 111 16.29 14.81 -7.19
N GLY A 112 16.05 13.50 -7.22
CA GLY A 112 15.82 12.69 -6.02
C GLY A 112 14.43 12.84 -5.40
N LEU A 113 13.53 13.61 -6.02
CA LEU A 113 12.11 13.60 -5.73
C LEU A 113 11.40 12.62 -6.67
N VAL A 114 10.49 11.84 -6.09
CA VAL A 114 9.58 10.99 -6.87
C VAL A 114 8.20 11.66 -6.87
N GLU A 115 7.75 12.05 -8.04
CA GLU A 115 6.41 12.58 -8.28
C GLU A 115 5.58 11.48 -8.95
N GLY A 116 4.33 11.34 -8.55
CA GLY A 116 3.40 10.38 -9.13
C GLY A 116 1.98 10.93 -9.10
N GLY A 117 1.19 10.57 -10.11
CA GLY A 117 -0.22 10.93 -10.22
C GLY A 117 -1.14 9.74 -10.04
N SER A 118 -2.44 10.02 -9.92
CA SER A 118 -3.48 9.00 -10.06
C SER A 118 -3.97 8.97 -11.51
N PRO A 119 -4.25 7.78 -12.06
CA PRO A 119 -5.01 7.64 -13.31
C PRO A 119 -6.36 8.35 -13.25
N ASP A 120 -6.93 8.68 -14.42
CA ASP A 120 -8.28 9.24 -14.52
C ASP A 120 -9.32 8.17 -14.20
N GLU A 121 -9.91 8.26 -13.00
CA GLU A 121 -10.89 7.28 -12.51
C GLU A 121 -12.12 7.15 -13.44
N SER A 122 -12.47 8.19 -14.21
CA SER A 122 -13.60 8.12 -15.15
C SER A 122 -13.37 7.19 -16.33
N SER A 123 -12.11 6.77 -16.55
CA SER A 123 -11.72 5.78 -17.58
C SER A 123 -11.94 4.33 -17.13
N PHE A 124 -12.35 4.11 -15.88
CA PHE A 124 -12.51 2.80 -15.27
C PHE A 124 -13.92 2.62 -14.71
N THR A 125 -14.43 1.38 -14.73
CA THR A 125 -15.79 1.07 -14.27
C THR A 125 -15.82 0.38 -12.91
N PHE A 126 -14.65 0.03 -12.37
CA PHE A 126 -14.56 -0.64 -11.07
C PHE A 126 -14.58 0.38 -9.94
N ASP A 127 -15.11 -0.06 -8.79
CA ASP A 127 -15.29 0.83 -7.64
C ASP A 127 -13.96 1.08 -6.91
N LEU A 128 -13.57 2.34 -6.85
CA LEU A 128 -12.42 2.83 -6.11
C LEU A 128 -12.80 3.46 -4.76
N SER A 129 -14.09 3.49 -4.39
CA SER A 129 -14.57 4.12 -3.15
C SER A 129 -13.84 3.62 -1.90
N GLY A 130 -13.45 2.34 -1.88
CA GLY A 130 -12.67 1.76 -0.79
C GLY A 130 -11.26 2.33 -0.62
N THR A 131 -10.70 3.01 -1.64
CA THR A 131 -9.44 3.76 -1.48
C THR A 131 -9.60 4.96 -0.56
N SER A 132 -10.81 5.52 -0.41
CA SER A 132 -11.07 6.64 0.50
C SER A 132 -10.76 6.31 1.97
N TYR A 133 -10.74 5.03 2.35
CA TYR A 133 -10.30 4.60 3.67
C TYR A 133 -8.85 4.96 3.95
N SER A 134 -7.99 5.16 2.94
CA SER A 134 -6.65 5.68 3.18
C SER A 134 -6.65 7.12 3.72
N GLY A 135 -7.72 7.90 3.45
CA GLY A 135 -7.89 9.27 3.96
C GLY A 135 -8.10 9.35 5.48
N GLN A 136 -8.33 8.22 6.16
CA GLN A 136 -8.43 8.19 7.62
C GLN A 136 -7.06 8.27 8.32
N PHE A 137 -5.97 8.02 7.59
CA PHE A 137 -4.61 8.00 8.10
C PHE A 137 -3.93 9.34 7.91
N ASP A 138 -3.30 9.86 8.97
CA ASP A 138 -2.43 11.02 8.82
C ASP A 138 -1.16 10.68 8.00
N THR A 139 -0.46 11.70 7.50
CA THR A 139 0.72 11.52 6.64
C THR A 139 1.79 10.62 7.27
N ARG A 140 1.96 10.68 8.60
CA ARG A 140 2.92 9.84 9.31
C ARG A 140 2.45 8.39 9.32
N GLU A 141 1.19 8.16 9.65
CA GLU A 141 0.59 6.82 9.65
C GLU A 141 0.70 6.13 8.29
N THR A 142 0.43 6.88 7.21
CA THR A 142 0.57 6.41 5.83
C THR A 142 2.02 6.13 5.46
N THR A 143 2.94 7.01 5.85
CA THR A 143 4.38 6.83 5.61
C THR A 143 4.93 5.58 6.31
N GLU A 144 4.52 5.35 7.56
CA GLU A 144 4.91 4.18 8.34
C GLU A 144 4.31 2.89 7.77
N GLY A 145 3.05 2.92 7.30
CA GLY A 145 2.38 1.78 6.66
C GLY A 145 3.12 1.34 5.39
N TYR A 146 3.40 2.29 4.50
CA TYR A 146 4.19 2.01 3.30
C TYR A 146 5.63 1.59 3.63
N ALA A 147 6.27 2.17 4.65
CA ALA A 147 7.61 1.75 5.05
C ALA A 147 7.63 0.29 5.52
N ALA A 148 6.67 -0.12 6.36
CA ALA A 148 6.54 -1.50 6.81
C ALA A 148 6.28 -2.46 5.63
N ALA A 149 5.42 -2.09 4.69
CA ALA A 149 5.14 -2.87 3.49
C ALA A 149 6.38 -3.01 2.60
N ARG A 150 7.12 -1.93 2.35
CA ARG A 150 8.38 -1.95 1.58
C ARG A 150 9.41 -2.88 2.20
N ILE A 151 9.67 -2.73 3.50
CA ILE A 151 10.62 -3.58 4.25
C ILE A 151 10.20 -5.05 4.16
N TYR A 152 8.91 -5.35 4.26
CA TYR A 152 8.44 -6.72 4.10
C TYR A 152 8.76 -7.27 2.70
N VAL A 153 8.44 -6.54 1.64
CA VAL A 153 8.72 -6.98 0.25
C VAL A 153 10.23 -7.14 0.00
N THR A 154 11.04 -6.16 0.39
CA THR A 154 12.48 -6.17 0.07
C THR A 154 13.29 -7.05 1.01
N ASP A 155 13.07 -6.94 2.31
CA ASP A 155 13.97 -7.52 3.31
C ASP A 155 13.46 -8.88 3.79
N THR A 156 12.13 -9.05 3.88
CA THR A 156 11.54 -10.33 4.32
C THR A 156 11.36 -11.30 3.16
N LEU A 157 10.81 -10.84 2.03
CA LEU A 157 10.62 -11.69 0.85
C LEU A 157 11.83 -11.71 -0.09
N GLY A 158 12.73 -10.73 -0.01
CA GLY A 158 13.86 -10.63 -0.94
C GLY A 158 13.48 -10.19 -2.36
N ILE A 159 12.28 -9.63 -2.54
CA ILE A 159 11.74 -9.28 -3.84
C ILE A 159 12.12 -7.84 -4.20
N LYS A 160 12.58 -7.67 -5.44
CA LYS A 160 12.74 -6.35 -6.06
C LYS A 160 11.76 -6.26 -7.25
N PRO A 161 10.59 -5.62 -7.06
CA PRO A 161 9.61 -5.47 -8.13
C PRO A 161 10.20 -4.79 -9.37
N GLY A 162 9.71 -5.16 -10.55
CA GLY A 162 10.10 -4.55 -11.82
C GLY A 162 9.47 -3.17 -12.08
N THR A 163 8.61 -2.71 -11.17
CA THR A 163 7.90 -1.43 -11.20
C THR A 163 8.73 -0.30 -10.59
N LYS A 164 8.34 0.95 -10.80
CA LYS A 164 9.05 2.15 -10.31
C LYS A 164 9.00 2.29 -8.79
N GLN A 165 7.97 1.77 -8.13
CA GLN A 165 7.85 1.68 -6.67
C GLN A 165 7.84 0.22 -6.23
N VAL A 166 8.28 -0.02 -4.99
CA VAL A 166 8.26 -1.35 -4.37
C VAL A 166 6.84 -1.78 -3.99
N VAL A 167 6.01 -0.85 -3.52
CA VAL A 167 4.62 -1.09 -3.14
C VAL A 167 3.76 0.09 -3.55
N TYR A 168 2.49 -0.15 -3.76
CA TYR A 168 1.48 0.83 -4.15
C TYR A 168 0.28 0.76 -3.23
N MET A 169 -0.55 1.80 -3.27
CA MET A 169 -1.92 1.74 -2.76
C MET A 169 -2.67 0.60 -3.47
N CYS A 170 -3.38 -0.22 -2.69
CA CYS A 170 -4.27 -1.23 -3.25
C CYS A 170 -5.45 -0.55 -3.97
N VAL A 171 -5.73 -0.98 -5.20
CA VAL A 171 -6.85 -0.47 -6.01
C VAL A 171 -7.83 -1.55 -6.46
N ASP A 172 -7.57 -2.81 -6.10
CA ASP A 172 -8.44 -3.93 -6.44
C ASP A 172 -9.71 -3.90 -5.58
N PRO A 173 -10.91 -3.71 -6.17
CA PRO A 173 -12.17 -3.64 -5.42
C PRO A 173 -12.45 -4.92 -4.61
N ARG A 174 -11.96 -6.08 -5.08
CA ARG A 174 -12.14 -7.36 -4.39
C ARG A 174 -11.39 -7.39 -3.06
N ILE A 175 -10.31 -6.63 -2.93
CA ILE A 175 -9.52 -6.53 -1.71
C ILE A 175 -10.02 -5.37 -0.85
N LEU A 176 -10.36 -4.24 -1.48
CA LEU A 176 -10.92 -3.08 -0.80
C LEU A 176 -12.23 -3.37 -0.06
N ALA A 177 -13.00 -4.37 -0.53
CA ALA A 177 -14.21 -4.86 0.14
C ALA A 177 -13.99 -5.25 1.62
N ILE A 178 -12.76 -5.55 2.05
CA ILE A 178 -12.44 -5.86 3.46
C ILE A 178 -12.92 -4.78 4.44
N TYR A 179 -13.01 -3.52 4.02
CA TYR A 179 -13.46 -2.44 4.90
C TYR A 179 -14.96 -2.49 5.16
N ASP A 180 -15.76 -2.94 4.19
CA ASP A 180 -17.21 -2.95 4.28
C ASP A 180 -17.75 -4.33 4.71
N ASP A 181 -16.98 -5.39 4.45
CA ASP A 181 -17.34 -6.74 4.86
C ASP A 181 -17.38 -6.90 6.39
N GLU A 182 -18.44 -7.57 6.87
CA GLU A 182 -18.56 -8.00 8.27
C GLU A 182 -17.46 -9.01 8.63
N ASP A 183 -17.20 -9.95 7.72
CA ASP A 183 -16.10 -10.90 7.84
C ASP A 183 -14.85 -10.33 7.16
N LYS A 184 -13.91 -9.83 7.95
CA LYS A 184 -12.65 -9.28 7.45
C LYS A 184 -11.59 -10.34 7.14
N GLY A 185 -11.97 -11.63 7.15
CA GLY A 185 -11.10 -12.76 6.87
C GLY A 185 -9.87 -12.76 7.77
N VAL A 186 -8.68 -12.71 7.17
CA VAL A 186 -7.41 -12.68 7.91
C VAL A 186 -7.25 -11.48 8.85
N ALA A 187 -7.97 -10.38 8.61
CA ALA A 187 -7.97 -9.20 9.47
C ALA A 187 -9.14 -9.19 10.47
N SER A 188 -9.81 -10.33 10.69
CA SER A 188 -10.88 -10.44 11.68
C SER A 188 -10.40 -10.02 13.07
N GLY A 189 -11.19 -9.15 13.72
CA GLY A 189 -10.87 -8.56 15.02
C GLY A 189 -10.15 -7.20 14.98
N TYR A 190 -9.79 -6.71 13.79
CA TYR A 190 -9.26 -5.36 13.62
C TYR A 190 -10.32 -4.37 13.11
N ASP A 191 -10.33 -3.16 13.65
CA ASP A 191 -11.12 -2.05 13.13
C ASP A 191 -10.52 -1.53 11.83
N ASN A 192 -11.34 -0.94 10.95
CA ASN A 192 -10.90 -0.35 9.68
C ASN A 192 -9.75 0.67 9.87
N SER A 193 -9.78 1.45 10.97
CA SER A 193 -8.72 2.42 11.32
C SER A 193 -7.37 1.80 11.71
N ASN A 194 -7.31 0.47 11.74
CA ASN A 194 -6.15 -0.35 12.07
C ASN A 194 -5.84 -1.39 10.97
N ILE A 195 -6.41 -1.24 9.77
CA ILE A 195 -6.12 -2.07 8.59
C ILE A 195 -5.56 -1.16 7.49
N PHE A 196 -4.41 -1.52 6.92
CA PHE A 196 -3.76 -0.79 5.83
C PHE A 196 -3.45 -1.76 4.69
N LEU A 197 -3.79 -1.39 3.47
CA LEU A 197 -3.70 -2.26 2.29
C LEU A 197 -2.65 -1.73 1.32
N CYS A 198 -1.75 -2.61 0.88
CA CYS A 198 -0.85 -2.33 -0.22
C CYS A 198 -0.96 -3.41 -1.29
N GLU A 199 -0.54 -3.08 -2.50
CA GLU A 199 -0.28 -4.06 -3.55
C GLU A 199 1.16 -3.93 -4.05
N TYR A 200 1.72 -5.03 -4.56
CA TYR A 200 3.02 -5.02 -5.22
C TYR A 200 3.04 -5.99 -6.39
N CYS A 201 3.89 -5.71 -7.37
CA CYS A 201 4.13 -6.60 -8.49
C CYS A 201 5.18 -7.64 -8.10
N GLY A 202 4.75 -8.89 -7.91
CA GLY A 202 5.59 -10.01 -7.53
C GLY A 202 6.28 -10.69 -8.72
N GLU A 203 6.77 -11.90 -8.49
CA GLU A 203 7.39 -12.71 -9.54
C GLU A 203 6.40 -13.02 -10.67
N GLY A 204 6.89 -13.06 -11.91
CA GLY A 204 6.05 -13.35 -13.08
C GLY A 204 5.02 -12.27 -13.42
N ASN A 205 5.22 -11.04 -12.96
CA ASN A 205 4.28 -9.91 -13.10
C ASN A 205 2.91 -10.18 -12.45
N VAL A 206 2.88 -11.01 -11.40
CA VAL A 206 1.66 -11.31 -10.66
C VAL A 206 1.50 -10.32 -9.52
N TRP A 207 0.41 -9.56 -9.53
CA TRP A 207 0.07 -8.65 -8.44
C TRP A 207 -0.36 -9.42 -7.19
N GLN A 208 0.20 -9.00 -6.05
CA GLN A 208 -0.05 -9.56 -4.72
C GLN A 208 -0.48 -8.44 -3.78
N TYR A 209 -1.27 -8.79 -2.77
CA TYR A 209 -1.83 -7.86 -1.81
C TYR A 209 -1.23 -8.11 -0.42
N LEU A 210 -0.85 -7.03 0.23
CA LEU A 210 -0.39 -7.02 1.61
C LEU A 210 -1.48 -6.42 2.50
N ILE A 211 -1.80 -7.14 3.57
CA ILE A 211 -2.71 -6.65 4.61
C ILE A 211 -1.87 -6.39 5.85
N LEU A 212 -1.81 -5.13 6.23
CA LEU A 212 -1.10 -4.66 7.39
C LEU A 212 -2.10 -4.29 8.48
N VAL A 213 -1.78 -4.63 9.71
CA VAL A 213 -2.58 -4.26 10.87
C VAL A 213 -1.73 -3.68 11.98
N ARG A 214 -2.38 -3.00 12.91
CA ARG A 214 -1.77 -2.50 14.15
C ARG A 214 -2.75 -2.65 15.30
N ASP A 215 -2.23 -2.72 16.52
CA ASP A 215 -3.07 -2.97 17.69
C ASP A 215 -3.89 -1.73 18.10
N SER A 216 -3.36 -0.53 17.81
CA SER A 216 -4.02 0.76 18.00
C SER A 216 -3.27 1.90 17.31
N LYS A 217 -3.88 3.10 17.23
CA LYS A 217 -3.22 4.30 16.69
C LYS A 217 -1.88 4.58 17.39
N GLY A 218 -0.83 4.78 16.59
CA GLY A 218 0.53 5.02 17.07
C GLY A 218 1.35 3.76 17.39
N THR A 219 0.77 2.57 17.20
CA THR A 219 1.53 1.30 17.24
C THR A 219 2.02 0.92 15.84
N GLN A 220 3.08 0.10 15.81
CA GLN A 220 3.74 -0.31 14.57
C GLN A 220 2.81 -1.15 13.68
N TRP A 221 2.81 -0.83 12.38
CA TRP A 221 2.20 -1.66 11.35
C TRP A 221 2.93 -2.99 11.16
N LYS A 222 2.17 -4.07 11.03
CA LYS A 222 2.68 -5.43 10.80
C LYS A 222 1.93 -6.06 9.63
N VAL A 223 2.66 -6.59 8.66
CA VAL A 223 2.07 -7.44 7.61
C VAL A 223 1.60 -8.73 8.25
N ILE A 224 0.30 -9.03 8.13
CA ILE A 224 -0.31 -10.29 8.60
C ILE A 224 -0.71 -11.21 7.46
N HIS A 225 -0.78 -10.70 6.24
CA HIS A 225 -1.13 -11.49 5.08
C HIS A 225 -0.41 -10.98 3.82
N ASN A 226 -0.03 -11.94 2.97
CA ASN A 226 0.49 -11.72 1.63
C ASN A 226 -0.17 -12.74 0.68
N GLY A 227 -1.01 -12.27 -0.24
CA GLY A 227 -1.74 -13.15 -1.14
C GLY A 227 -2.70 -12.44 -2.07
N ARG A 228 -3.55 -13.21 -2.74
CA ARG A 228 -4.48 -12.74 -3.78
C ARG A 228 -5.91 -12.47 -3.27
N SER A 229 -6.18 -12.73 -1.99
CA SER A 229 -7.48 -12.60 -1.35
C SER A 229 -7.30 -12.42 0.15
N TYR A 230 -8.16 -11.64 0.80
CA TYR A 230 -8.17 -11.54 2.27
C TYR A 230 -9.06 -12.62 2.93
N LYS A 231 -9.86 -13.34 2.13
CA LYS A 231 -10.61 -14.52 2.54
C LYS A 231 -9.71 -15.75 2.39
N GLU A 232 -9.51 -16.51 3.47
CA GLU A 232 -8.80 -17.80 3.48
C GLU A 232 -9.73 -18.99 3.27
#